data_AF-A0AAN8JI72-F1
#
_entry.id   AF-A0AAN8JI72-F1
#
_cell.length_a   1.000
_cell.length_b   1.000
_cell.length_c   1.000
_cell.angle_alpha   90.00
_cell.angle_beta   90.00
_cell.angle_gamma   90.00
#
_symmetry.space_group_name_H-M   'P 1'
#
loop_
_entity.id
_entity.type
_entity.pdbx_description
1 polymer ?
#
loop_
_entity_poly.entity_id
_entity_poly.type
_entity_poly.pdbx_seq_one_letter_code
_entity_poly.pdbx_strand_id
1 'polypeptide(L)'
;MTELISFNFPALSKTRLHHVPRRYEETKPVAIQNFTHQRILGIGNHVHRQSLQKLEDEKQFIIQQTEQEIWKQAELSQAEAIQKVKNEAKFEVEQAVKKVLKEQEHKIKEEALKVEMAMQKLAIEQIKTERANGEKLLKAAVEKNEEKCAKQLKQAVEVAKDQERRIYKIEATKAARKYAQALEDIKTKAQKEKDEAIQNIIQQKDEERIKAIQEAIDQHVVKANENIRQLMIKNQQEIEKIEKVILDKNTIINELKKEVVRVETVNSKLKKSLLEIRQEFQTFIDRMKFFDDGQSDYLLPSLYLDEFES
;
A
#
# COMPACT_ATOMS: atom_id res chain seq x y z
N MET A 1 15.62 107.38 113.89
CA MET A 1 14.88 108.28 114.81
C MET A 1 15.71 108.46 116.07
N THR A 2 16.63 109.42 116.05
CA THR A 2 17.44 109.85 117.19
C THR A 2 16.95 111.25 117.56
N GLU A 3 16.13 111.33 118.59
CA GLU A 3 15.70 112.60 119.19
C GLU A 3 16.93 113.30 119.76
N LEU A 4 17.29 114.43 119.15
CA LEU A 4 18.22 115.40 119.70
C LEU A 4 17.56 116.01 120.93
N ILE A 5 17.86 115.46 122.10
CA ILE A 5 17.49 116.04 123.39
C ILE A 5 18.20 117.41 123.50
N SER A 6 17.46 118.47 123.20
CA SER A 6 17.90 119.85 123.40
C SER A 6 18.00 120.13 124.90
N PHE A 7 19.22 120.17 125.44
CA PHE A 7 19.46 120.66 126.79
C PHE A 7 19.35 122.19 126.81
N ASN A 8 18.12 122.66 126.98
CA ASN A 8 17.83 124.05 127.35
C ASN A 8 18.22 124.23 128.83
N PHE A 9 19.39 124.83 129.09
CA PHE A 9 19.77 125.20 130.45
C PHE A 9 18.94 126.42 130.91
N PRO A 10 18.41 126.43 132.15
CA PRO A 10 17.58 127.53 132.63
C PRO A 10 18.38 128.84 132.70
N ALA A 11 17.75 129.93 132.26
CA ALA A 11 18.24 131.29 132.47
C ALA A 11 18.50 131.52 133.96
N LEU A 12 19.78 131.61 134.35
CA LEU A 12 20.19 131.98 135.70
C LEU A 12 19.78 133.43 135.95
N SER A 13 18.64 133.58 136.60
CA SER A 13 18.14 134.82 137.19
C SER A 13 19.23 135.46 138.04
N LYS A 14 19.62 136.67 137.64
CA LYS A 14 20.42 137.63 138.41
C LYS A 14 19.72 137.90 139.75
N THR A 15 20.15 137.24 140.82
CA THR A 15 20.21 137.72 142.21
C THR A 15 20.34 136.51 143.14
N ARG A 16 21.53 136.31 143.73
CA ARG A 16 21.75 135.96 145.15
C ARG A 16 23.19 135.47 145.39
N LEU A 17 23.80 136.14 146.36
CA LEU A 17 24.86 135.71 147.28
C LEU A 17 26.09 134.98 146.70
N HIS A 18 27.20 135.71 146.66
CA HIS A 18 28.57 135.24 146.40
C HIS A 18 29.18 134.33 147.50
N HIS A 19 28.39 133.67 148.35
CA HIS A 19 28.91 132.96 149.54
C HIS A 19 28.38 131.53 149.78
N VAL A 20 27.70 130.88 148.82
CA VAL A 20 27.39 129.45 148.91
C VAL A 20 28.24 128.68 147.90
N PRO A 21 29.13 127.77 148.33
CA PRO A 21 29.92 126.94 147.41
C PRO A 21 29.00 126.14 146.49
N ARG A 22 29.28 126.14 145.19
CA ARG A 22 28.55 125.30 144.23
C ARG A 22 28.63 123.84 144.65
N ARG A 23 27.52 123.10 144.52
CA ARG A 23 27.53 121.64 144.69
C ARG A 23 28.50 121.02 143.69
N TYR A 24 29.28 120.03 144.13
CA TYR A 24 30.33 119.41 143.32
C TYR A 24 29.82 118.97 141.94
N GLU A 25 28.61 118.40 141.88
CA GLU A 25 27.95 117.93 140.65
C GLU A 25 27.71 119.03 139.59
N GLU A 26 27.59 120.28 140.02
CA GLU A 26 27.35 121.46 139.16
C GLU A 26 28.65 122.25 138.89
N THR A 27 29.78 121.77 139.41
CA THR A 27 31.08 122.36 139.08
C THR A 27 31.47 122.01 137.66
N LYS A 28 32.11 122.97 136.97
CA LYS A 28 32.54 122.82 135.58
C LYS A 28 33.30 121.51 135.30
N PRO A 29 34.24 121.05 136.16
CA PRO A 29 34.97 119.81 135.93
C PRO A 29 34.05 118.58 135.85
N VAL A 30 33.05 118.49 136.73
CA VAL A 30 32.13 117.34 136.77
C VAL A 30 31.15 117.35 135.59
N ALA A 31 30.65 118.52 135.19
CA ALA A 31 29.83 118.65 133.99
C ALA A 31 30.60 118.26 132.71
N ILE A 32 31.87 118.68 132.62
CA ILE A 32 32.76 118.30 131.50
C ILE A 32 33.02 116.78 131.54
N GLN A 33 33.27 116.20 132.72
CA GLN A 33 33.50 114.77 132.90
C GLN A 33 32.26 113.93 132.52
N ASN A 34 31.06 114.37 132.90
CA ASN A 34 29.82 113.69 132.53
C ASN A 34 29.58 113.77 131.01
N PHE A 35 29.80 114.94 130.41
CA PHE A 35 29.69 115.12 128.96
C PHE A 35 30.71 114.26 128.19
N THR A 36 31.96 114.21 128.64
CA THR A 36 32.98 113.36 128.03
C THR A 36 32.66 111.88 128.21
N HIS A 37 32.14 111.45 129.37
CA HIS A 37 31.75 110.05 129.57
C HIS A 37 30.57 109.65 128.66
N GLN A 38 29.53 110.47 128.57
CA GLN A 38 28.42 110.24 127.64
C GLN A 38 28.89 110.21 126.19
N ARG A 39 29.85 111.07 125.81
CA ARG A 39 30.44 111.07 124.47
C ARG A 39 31.26 109.81 124.20
N ILE A 40 32.07 109.34 125.16
CA ILE A 40 32.84 108.09 125.06
C ILE A 40 31.89 106.89 124.92
N LEU A 41 30.84 106.82 125.75
CA LEU A 41 29.82 105.77 125.65
C LEU A 41 29.06 105.84 124.31
N GLY A 42 28.76 107.04 123.83
CA GLY A 42 28.15 107.26 122.52
C GLY A 42 29.02 106.73 121.38
N ILE A 43 30.32 107.03 121.41
CA ILE A 43 31.32 106.52 120.45
C ILE A 43 31.43 104.99 120.58
N GLY A 44 31.54 104.45 121.80
CA GLY A 44 31.62 103.00 122.04
C GLY A 44 30.39 102.24 121.53
N ASN A 45 29.20 102.75 121.80
CA ASN A 45 27.94 102.18 121.30
C ASN A 45 27.81 102.29 119.78
N HIS A 46 28.38 103.33 119.17
CA HIS A 46 28.41 103.48 117.72
C HIS A 46 29.36 102.46 117.07
N VAL A 47 30.59 102.33 117.60
CA VAL A 47 31.59 101.34 117.16
C VAL A 47 31.05 99.92 117.34
N HIS A 48 30.46 99.62 118.50
CA HIS A 48 29.88 98.29 118.76
C HIS A 48 28.74 97.95 117.79
N ARG A 49 27.83 98.90 117.52
CA ARG A 49 26.77 98.71 116.51
C ARG A 49 27.32 98.49 115.11
N GLN A 50 28.35 99.25 114.71
CA GLN A 50 29.02 99.04 113.42
C GLN A 50 29.67 97.66 113.34
N SER A 51 30.32 97.19 114.40
CA SER A 51 30.91 95.85 114.45
C SER A 51 29.85 94.75 114.34
N LEU A 52 28.73 94.88 115.05
CA LEU A 52 27.62 93.93 114.95
C LEU A 52 27.01 93.92 113.55
N GLN A 53 26.84 95.09 112.94
CA GLN A 53 26.32 95.18 111.58
C GLN A 53 27.25 94.51 110.57
N LYS A 54 28.57 94.74 110.66
CA LYS A 54 29.56 94.04 109.82
C LYS A 54 29.51 92.52 109.98
N LEU A 55 29.38 92.03 111.21
CA LEU A 55 29.28 90.59 111.47
C LEU A 55 27.99 90.00 110.90
N GLU A 56 26.87 90.70 110.99
CA GLU A 56 25.61 90.25 110.39
C GLU A 56 25.68 90.28 108.86
N ASP A 57 26.29 91.31 108.27
CA ASP A 57 26.50 91.42 106.83
C ASP A 57 27.42 90.29 106.32
N GLU A 58 28.53 89.99 107.02
CA GLU A 58 29.43 88.87 106.71
C GLU A 58 28.71 87.51 106.81
N LYS A 59 27.90 87.31 107.86
CA LYS A 59 27.08 86.11 108.03
C LYS A 59 26.09 85.96 106.89
N GLN A 60 25.36 87.03 106.52
CA GLN A 60 24.42 86.99 105.40
C GLN A 60 25.11 86.70 104.08
N PHE A 61 26.29 87.30 103.86
CA PHE A 61 27.09 87.03 102.67
C PHE A 61 27.52 85.56 102.58
N ILE A 62 28.00 84.98 103.68
CA ILE A 62 28.38 83.55 103.74
C ILE A 62 27.16 82.64 103.52
N ILE A 63 26.02 82.96 104.12
CA ILE A 63 24.77 82.21 103.89
C ILE A 63 24.39 82.24 102.41
N GLN A 64 24.40 83.41 101.77
CA GLN A 64 24.07 83.54 100.36
C GLN A 64 25.05 82.78 99.46
N GLN A 65 26.36 82.85 99.75
CA GLN A 65 27.36 82.10 98.99
C GLN A 65 27.17 80.58 99.14
N THR A 66 26.99 80.11 100.37
CA THR A 66 26.79 78.67 100.64
C THR A 66 25.48 78.16 100.04
N GLU A 67 24.39 78.93 100.11
CA GLU A 67 23.14 78.60 99.42
C GLU A 67 23.36 78.47 97.91
N GLN A 68 24.05 79.42 97.28
CA GLN A 68 24.34 79.34 95.83
C GLN A 68 25.18 78.12 95.46
N GLU A 69 26.17 77.77 96.28
CA GLU A 69 26.99 76.56 96.06
C GLU A 69 26.18 75.28 96.23
N ILE A 70 25.33 75.21 97.26
CA ILE A 70 24.41 74.09 97.49
C ILE A 70 23.45 73.95 96.31
N TRP A 71 22.89 75.05 95.81
CA TRP A 71 22.01 75.02 94.63
C TRP A 71 22.72 74.52 93.38
N LYS A 72 23.95 74.97 93.11
CA LYS A 72 24.76 74.46 91.99
C LYS A 72 25.03 72.96 92.12
N GLN A 73 25.36 72.48 93.33
CA GLN A 73 25.58 71.06 93.57
C GLN A 73 24.28 70.24 93.39
N ALA A 74 23.15 70.78 93.84
CA ALA A 74 21.84 70.16 93.66
C ALA A 74 21.47 70.06 92.17
N GLU A 75 21.68 71.12 91.38
CA GLU A 75 21.46 71.13 89.93
C GLU A 75 22.33 70.09 89.21
N LEU A 76 23.61 70.00 89.56
CA LEU A 76 24.52 68.99 89.00
C LEU A 76 24.07 67.57 89.35
N SER A 77 23.77 67.31 90.63
CA SER A 77 23.29 66.00 91.08
C SER A 77 21.98 65.61 90.40
N GLN A 78 21.05 66.57 90.24
CA GLN A 78 19.79 66.37 89.53
C GLN A 78 20.02 66.07 88.04
N ALA A 79 20.92 66.81 87.38
CA ALA A 79 21.25 66.59 85.98
C ALA A 79 21.85 65.19 85.76
N GLU A 80 22.76 64.76 86.63
CA GLU A 80 23.34 63.41 86.60
C GLU A 80 22.27 62.33 86.81
N ALA A 81 21.37 62.51 87.78
CA ALA A 81 20.27 61.58 88.03
C ALA A 81 19.34 61.47 86.83
N ILE A 82 18.95 62.60 86.22
CA ILE A 82 18.13 62.63 85.02
C ILE A 82 18.85 61.93 83.86
N GLN A 83 20.15 62.12 83.72
CA GLN A 83 20.93 61.49 82.64
C GLN A 83 21.05 59.98 82.83
N LYS A 84 21.23 59.50 84.07
CA LYS A 84 21.20 58.06 84.39
C LYS A 84 19.85 57.44 84.04
N VAL A 85 18.74 58.04 84.51
CA VAL A 85 17.38 57.56 84.20
C VAL A 85 17.11 57.56 82.69
N LYS A 86 17.55 58.60 81.96
CA LYS A 86 17.41 58.63 80.49
C LYS A 86 18.18 57.51 79.81
N ASN A 87 19.39 57.19 80.27
CA ASN A 87 20.20 56.12 79.69
C ASN A 87 19.62 54.74 80.00
N GLU A 88 19.12 54.52 81.21
CA GLU A 88 18.44 53.29 81.60
C GLU A 88 17.16 53.09 80.78
N ALA A 89 16.32 54.12 80.66
CA ALA A 89 15.11 54.06 79.86
C ALA A 89 15.41 53.80 78.36
N LYS A 90 16.44 54.43 77.80
CA LYS A 90 16.90 54.13 76.43
C LYS A 90 17.32 52.68 76.28
N PHE A 91 18.10 52.16 77.23
CA PHE A 91 18.56 50.79 77.20
C PHE A 91 17.41 49.77 77.30
N GLU A 92 16.43 50.03 78.17
CA GLU A 92 15.22 49.20 78.28
C GLU A 92 14.41 49.19 76.98
N VAL A 93 14.20 50.38 76.38
CA VAL A 93 13.51 50.50 75.09
C VAL A 93 14.27 49.76 73.99
N GLU A 94 15.59 49.92 73.90
CA GLU A 94 16.41 49.20 72.93
C GLU A 94 16.33 47.67 73.12
N GLN A 95 16.34 47.19 74.36
CA GLN A 95 16.15 45.76 74.63
C GLN A 95 14.76 45.28 74.22
N ALA A 96 13.72 46.03 74.53
CA ALA A 96 12.34 45.70 74.16
C ALA A 96 12.19 45.66 72.62
N VAL A 97 12.71 46.67 71.92
CA VAL A 97 12.71 46.71 70.45
C VAL A 97 13.46 45.53 69.86
N LYS A 98 14.65 45.19 70.39
CA LYS A 98 15.41 44.01 69.92
C LYS A 98 14.64 42.71 70.12
N LYS A 99 13.92 42.54 71.22
CA LYS A 99 13.08 41.34 71.46
C LYS A 99 11.94 41.28 70.45
N VAL A 100 11.21 42.37 70.27
CA VAL A 100 10.10 42.45 69.29
C VAL A 100 10.58 42.19 67.87
N LEU A 101 11.72 42.75 67.46
CA LEU A 101 12.29 42.53 66.14
C LEU A 101 12.65 41.06 65.93
N LYS A 102 13.25 40.39 66.93
CA LYS A 102 13.56 38.95 66.84
C LYS A 102 12.29 38.09 66.72
N GLU A 103 11.25 38.40 67.49
CA GLU A 103 9.97 37.70 67.41
C GLU A 103 9.29 37.91 66.05
N GLN A 104 9.33 39.13 65.52
CA GLN A 104 8.81 39.44 64.19
C GLN A 104 9.60 38.71 63.09
N GLU A 105 10.92 38.69 63.18
CA GLU A 105 11.77 37.98 62.23
C GLU A 105 11.47 36.47 62.24
N HIS A 106 11.25 35.89 63.42
CA HIS A 106 10.83 34.48 63.55
C HIS A 106 9.48 34.23 62.87
N LYS A 107 8.47 35.06 63.15
CA LYS A 107 7.14 34.96 62.53
C LYS A 107 7.20 35.11 61.00
N ILE A 108 8.02 36.04 60.50
CA ILE A 108 8.23 36.22 59.06
C ILE A 108 8.86 34.98 58.44
N LYS A 109 9.86 34.37 59.10
CA LYS A 109 10.48 33.12 58.63
C LYS A 109 9.48 31.95 58.61
N GLU A 110 8.65 31.82 59.63
CA GLU A 110 7.60 30.79 59.69
C GLU A 110 6.55 30.98 58.59
N GLU A 111 6.05 32.19 58.40
CA GLU A 111 5.09 32.49 57.34
C GLU A 111 5.70 32.32 55.94
N ALA A 112 6.96 32.73 55.74
CA ALA A 112 7.68 32.48 54.49
C ALA A 112 7.79 30.98 54.19
N LEU A 113 8.12 30.16 55.19
CA LEU A 113 8.19 28.71 55.05
C LEU A 113 6.81 28.10 54.71
N LYS A 114 5.74 28.56 55.37
CA LYS A 114 4.37 28.11 55.08
C LYS A 114 3.97 28.45 53.65
N VAL A 115 4.26 29.67 53.20
CA VAL A 115 3.96 30.14 51.84
C VAL A 115 4.78 29.34 50.82
N GLU A 116 6.06 29.11 51.09
CA GLU A 116 6.92 28.30 50.20
C GLU A 116 6.39 26.87 50.07
N MET A 117 6.02 26.22 51.18
CA MET A 117 5.41 24.89 51.15
C MET A 117 4.07 24.87 50.40
N ALA A 118 3.23 25.90 50.57
CA ALA A 118 1.97 26.01 49.84
C ALA A 118 2.20 26.20 48.33
N MET A 119 3.16 27.03 47.95
CA MET A 119 3.56 27.22 46.55
C MET A 119 4.12 25.94 45.94
N GLN A 120 4.99 25.22 46.65
CA GLN A 120 5.52 23.94 46.19
C GLN A 120 4.41 22.90 45.99
N LYS A 121 3.43 22.82 46.90
CA LYS A 121 2.26 21.93 46.75
C LYS A 121 1.44 22.30 45.52
N LEU A 122 1.13 23.57 45.33
CA LEU A 122 0.40 24.04 44.14
C LEU A 122 1.16 23.75 42.85
N ALA A 123 2.47 23.94 42.83
CA ALA A 123 3.31 23.62 41.68
C ALA A 123 3.27 22.11 41.35
N ILE A 124 3.35 21.24 42.37
CA ILE A 124 3.23 19.78 42.17
C ILE A 124 1.85 19.40 41.64
N GLU A 125 0.78 20.03 42.16
CA GLU A 125 -0.58 19.78 41.68
C GLU A 125 -0.78 20.24 40.23
N GLN A 126 -0.26 21.42 39.85
CA GLN A 126 -0.27 21.90 38.47
C GLN A 126 0.48 20.96 37.54
N ILE A 127 1.67 20.50 37.92
CA ILE A 127 2.43 19.52 37.13
C ILE A 127 1.65 18.21 36.97
N LYS A 128 0.96 17.75 38.02
CA LYS A 128 0.13 16.54 37.95
C LYS A 128 -1.07 16.72 37.02
N THR A 129 -1.76 17.86 37.08
CA THR A 129 -2.92 18.13 36.22
C THR A 129 -2.49 18.29 34.76
N GLU A 130 -1.38 18.98 34.49
CA GLU A 130 -0.80 19.10 33.15
C GLU A 130 -0.37 17.75 32.60
N ARG A 131 0.30 16.91 33.40
CA ARG A 131 0.65 15.54 32.98
C ARG A 131 -0.58 14.70 32.67
N ALA A 132 -1.61 14.73 33.53
CA ALA A 132 -2.83 13.98 33.30
C ALA A 132 -3.58 14.46 32.03
N ASN A 133 -3.60 15.77 31.78
CA ASN A 133 -4.18 16.33 30.56
C ASN A 133 -3.35 15.96 29.33
N GLY A 134 -2.01 16.03 29.43
CA GLY A 134 -1.09 15.61 28.39
C GLY A 134 -1.24 14.13 28.03
N GLU A 135 -1.36 13.25 29.03
CA GLU A 135 -1.60 11.82 28.82
C GLU A 135 -2.94 11.54 28.14
N LYS A 136 -4.01 12.27 28.51
CA LYS A 136 -5.32 12.15 27.84
C LYS A 136 -5.24 12.56 26.37
N LEU A 137 -4.59 13.68 26.09
CA LEU A 137 -4.38 14.16 24.72
C LEU A 137 -3.53 13.19 23.91
N LEU A 138 -2.46 12.65 24.50
CA LEU A 138 -1.61 11.65 23.87
C LEU A 138 -2.37 10.36 23.56
N LYS A 139 -3.16 9.83 24.52
CA LYS A 139 -4.01 8.65 24.30
C LYS A 139 -4.99 8.88 23.16
N ALA A 140 -5.70 10.01 23.15
CA ALA A 140 -6.63 10.34 22.07
C ALA A 140 -5.92 10.51 20.70
N ALA A 141 -4.68 11.01 20.68
CA ALA A 141 -3.88 11.10 19.46
C ALA A 141 -3.43 9.71 18.96
N VAL A 142 -3.04 8.82 19.88
CA VAL A 142 -2.69 7.42 19.57
C VAL A 142 -3.91 6.69 19.02
N GLU A 143 -5.07 6.76 19.67
CA GLU A 143 -6.31 6.15 19.20
C GLU A 143 -6.68 6.63 17.78
N LYS A 144 -6.63 7.95 17.54
CA LYS A 144 -6.86 8.50 16.19
C LYS A 144 -5.86 7.99 15.16
N ASN A 145 -4.60 7.78 15.56
CA ASN A 145 -3.57 7.26 14.66
C ASN A 145 -3.78 5.77 14.37
N GLU A 146 -4.15 4.99 15.38
CA GLU A 146 -4.52 3.58 15.25
C GLU A 146 -5.73 3.41 14.33
N GLU A 147 -6.76 4.24 14.47
CA GLU A 147 -7.90 4.26 13.56
C GLU A 147 -7.50 4.57 12.12
N LYS A 148 -6.62 5.56 11.91
CA LYS A 148 -6.09 5.89 10.57
C LYS A 148 -5.29 4.72 9.99
N CYS A 149 -4.42 4.12 10.79
CA CYS A 149 -3.64 2.95 10.39
C CYS A 149 -4.55 1.76 10.05
N ALA A 150 -5.57 1.49 10.86
CA ALA A 150 -6.55 0.44 10.59
C ALA A 150 -7.34 0.69 9.30
N LYS A 151 -7.71 1.95 9.01
CA LYS A 151 -8.34 2.33 7.73
C LYS A 151 -7.39 2.13 6.54
N GLN A 152 -6.14 2.54 6.67
CA GLN A 152 -5.11 2.34 5.64
C GLN A 152 -4.84 0.86 5.39
N LEU A 153 -4.77 0.05 6.44
CA LEU A 153 -4.60 -1.40 6.33
C LEU A 153 -5.78 -2.05 5.59
N LYS A 154 -7.02 -1.67 5.93
CA LYS A 154 -8.22 -2.17 5.23
C LYS A 154 -8.17 -1.81 3.74
N GLN A 155 -7.84 -0.56 3.41
CA GLN A 155 -7.71 -0.12 2.02
C GLN A 155 -6.59 -0.88 1.28
N ALA A 156 -5.43 -1.07 1.92
CA ALA A 156 -4.33 -1.85 1.34
C ALA A 156 -4.73 -3.31 1.09
N VAL A 157 -5.47 -3.93 2.02
CA VAL A 157 -5.98 -5.30 1.86
C VAL A 157 -7.02 -5.38 0.73
N GLU A 158 -7.91 -4.40 0.59
CA GLU A 158 -8.88 -4.35 -0.51
C GLU A 158 -8.17 -4.21 -1.87
N VAL A 159 -7.18 -3.31 -1.97
CA VAL A 159 -6.37 -3.15 -3.17
C VAL A 159 -5.63 -4.45 -3.51
N ALA A 160 -5.04 -5.12 -2.53
CA ALA A 160 -4.37 -6.41 -2.74
C ALA A 160 -5.34 -7.49 -3.23
N LYS A 161 -6.54 -7.61 -2.62
CA LYS A 161 -7.58 -8.55 -3.07
C LYS A 161 -8.04 -8.27 -4.50
N ASP A 162 -8.18 -7.00 -4.88
CA ASP A 162 -8.57 -6.64 -6.24
C ASP A 162 -7.45 -6.94 -7.26
N GLN A 163 -6.19 -6.76 -6.87
CA GLN A 163 -5.04 -7.19 -7.67
C GLN A 163 -5.02 -8.71 -7.84
N GLU A 164 -5.20 -9.49 -6.76
CA GLU A 164 -5.30 -10.94 -6.83
C GLU A 164 -6.44 -11.38 -7.75
N ARG A 165 -7.63 -10.78 -7.62
CA ARG A 165 -8.77 -11.06 -8.51
C ARG A 165 -8.45 -10.76 -9.97
N ARG A 166 -7.72 -9.67 -10.25
CA ARG A 166 -7.29 -9.33 -11.62
C ARG A 166 -6.29 -10.35 -12.15
N ILE A 167 -5.29 -10.73 -11.36
CA ILE A 167 -4.30 -11.75 -11.72
C ILE A 167 -5.01 -13.08 -11.99
N TYR A 168 -5.90 -13.51 -11.10
CA TYR A 168 -6.69 -14.74 -11.28
C TYR A 168 -7.53 -14.71 -12.56
N LYS A 169 -8.18 -13.59 -12.89
CA LYS A 169 -8.91 -13.45 -14.17
C LYS A 169 -7.97 -13.53 -15.38
N ILE A 170 -6.79 -12.93 -15.31
CA ILE A 170 -5.80 -12.99 -16.39
C ILE A 170 -5.28 -14.42 -16.55
N GLU A 171 -5.02 -15.12 -15.46
CA GLU A 171 -4.56 -16.51 -15.49
C GLU A 171 -5.66 -17.47 -15.97
N ALA A 172 -6.90 -17.31 -15.49
CA ALA A 172 -8.05 -18.09 -15.95
C ALA A 172 -8.31 -17.89 -17.45
N THR A 173 -8.21 -16.65 -17.95
CA THR A 173 -8.35 -16.37 -19.39
C THR A 173 -7.18 -16.93 -20.21
N LYS A 174 -5.94 -16.87 -19.70
CA LYS A 174 -4.78 -17.51 -20.33
C LYS A 174 -4.94 -19.04 -20.36
N ALA A 175 -5.38 -19.65 -19.27
CA ALA A 175 -5.65 -21.08 -19.19
C ALA A 175 -6.76 -21.49 -20.17
N ALA A 176 -7.88 -20.76 -20.18
CA ALA A 176 -8.97 -21.00 -21.13
C ALA A 176 -8.51 -20.88 -22.59
N ARG A 177 -7.67 -19.89 -22.92
CA ARG A 177 -7.07 -19.76 -24.26
C ARG A 177 -6.17 -20.95 -24.60
N LYS A 178 -5.32 -21.40 -23.67
CA LYS A 178 -4.47 -22.59 -23.88
C LYS A 178 -5.31 -23.84 -24.11
N TYR A 179 -6.38 -24.04 -23.33
CA TYR A 179 -7.30 -25.16 -23.54
C TYR A 179 -8.04 -25.06 -24.88
N ALA A 180 -8.51 -23.88 -25.27
CA ALA A 180 -9.15 -23.66 -26.56
C ALA A 180 -8.19 -23.95 -27.73
N GLN A 181 -6.93 -23.50 -27.64
CA GLN A 181 -5.89 -23.82 -28.62
C GLN A 181 -5.61 -25.31 -28.68
N ALA A 182 -5.44 -25.98 -27.54
CA ALA A 182 -5.24 -27.43 -27.50
C ALA A 182 -6.43 -28.20 -28.11
N LEU A 183 -7.67 -27.74 -27.90
CA LEU A 183 -8.86 -28.32 -28.52
C LEU A 183 -8.89 -28.11 -30.03
N GLU A 184 -8.54 -26.93 -30.53
CA GLU A 184 -8.41 -26.68 -31.98
C GLU A 184 -7.27 -27.50 -32.59
N ASP A 185 -6.14 -27.66 -31.91
CA ASP A 185 -5.04 -28.51 -32.35
C ASP A 185 -5.47 -29.99 -32.42
N ILE A 186 -6.24 -30.48 -31.43
CA ILE A 186 -6.81 -31.83 -31.47
C ILE A 186 -7.80 -31.97 -32.62
N LYS A 187 -8.67 -30.98 -32.83
CA LYS A 187 -9.66 -30.99 -33.90
C LYS A 187 -9.01 -30.98 -35.28
N THR A 188 -7.97 -30.17 -35.48
CA THR A 188 -7.22 -30.12 -36.74
C THR A 188 -6.42 -31.40 -36.96
N LYS A 189 -5.82 -32.00 -35.92
CA LYS A 189 -5.20 -33.33 -36.02
C LYS A 189 -6.20 -34.42 -36.39
N ALA A 190 -7.34 -34.49 -35.70
CA ALA A 190 -8.39 -35.45 -35.99
C ALA A 190 -8.96 -35.28 -37.41
N GLN A 191 -9.09 -34.04 -37.89
CA GLN A 191 -9.51 -33.77 -39.26
C GLN A 191 -8.46 -34.24 -40.27
N LYS A 192 -7.17 -33.98 -40.03
CA LYS A 192 -6.07 -34.49 -40.87
C LYS A 192 -6.04 -36.01 -40.89
N GLU A 193 -6.14 -36.67 -39.74
CA GLU A 193 -6.19 -38.14 -39.64
C GLU A 193 -7.40 -38.71 -40.40
N LYS A 194 -8.56 -38.04 -40.33
CA LYS A 194 -9.75 -38.42 -41.10
C LYS A 194 -9.52 -38.25 -42.61
N ASP A 195 -8.93 -37.14 -43.03
CA ASP A 195 -8.66 -36.87 -44.44
C ASP A 195 -7.61 -37.85 -45.00
N GLU A 196 -6.56 -38.15 -44.22
CA GLU A 196 -5.57 -39.20 -44.53
C GLU A 196 -6.22 -40.59 -44.61
N ALA A 197 -7.11 -40.93 -43.68
CA ALA A 197 -7.85 -42.19 -43.73
C ALA A 197 -8.74 -42.30 -44.98
N ILE A 198 -9.42 -41.21 -45.36
CA ILE A 198 -10.21 -41.17 -46.60
C ILE A 198 -9.31 -41.34 -47.83
N GLN A 199 -8.18 -40.64 -47.89
CA GLN A 199 -7.21 -40.78 -48.99
C GLN A 199 -6.68 -42.22 -49.09
N ASN A 200 -6.35 -42.84 -47.96
CA ASN A 200 -5.90 -44.24 -47.92
C ASN A 200 -7.01 -45.19 -48.41
N ILE A 201 -8.27 -44.97 -48.04
CA ILE A 201 -9.40 -45.78 -48.53
C ILE A 201 -9.60 -45.58 -50.03
N ILE A 202 -9.49 -44.34 -50.54
CA ILE A 202 -9.60 -44.06 -51.98
C ILE A 202 -8.51 -44.82 -52.74
N GLN A 203 -7.25 -44.74 -52.28
CA GLN A 203 -6.13 -45.45 -52.90
C GLN A 203 -6.35 -46.96 -52.88
N GLN A 204 -6.76 -47.55 -51.74
CA GLN A 204 -7.09 -48.98 -51.67
C GLN A 204 -8.22 -49.37 -52.61
N LYS A 205 -9.27 -48.55 -52.73
CA LYS A 205 -10.40 -48.81 -53.62
C LYS A 205 -10.02 -48.69 -55.09
N ASP A 206 -9.14 -47.74 -55.44
CA ASP A 206 -8.61 -47.63 -56.80
C ASP A 206 -7.71 -48.82 -57.15
N GLU A 207 -6.87 -49.28 -56.23
CA GLU A 207 -6.07 -50.50 -56.39
C GLU A 207 -6.96 -51.74 -56.56
N GLU A 208 -7.99 -51.91 -55.71
CA GLU A 208 -8.99 -52.98 -55.84
C GLU A 208 -9.72 -52.90 -57.18
N ARG A 209 -10.12 -51.69 -57.63
CA ARG A 209 -10.77 -51.50 -58.92
C ARG A 209 -9.85 -51.90 -60.06
N ILE A 210 -8.58 -51.50 -60.03
CA ILE A 210 -7.59 -51.89 -61.05
C ILE A 210 -7.42 -53.40 -61.08
N LYS A 211 -7.28 -54.06 -59.92
CA LYS A 211 -7.21 -55.53 -59.84
C LYS A 211 -8.46 -56.20 -60.39
N ALA A 212 -9.65 -55.73 -60.04
CA ALA A 212 -10.91 -56.28 -60.53
C ALA A 212 -11.09 -56.09 -62.06
N ILE A 213 -10.67 -54.94 -62.59
CA ILE A 213 -10.63 -54.70 -64.04
C ILE A 213 -9.67 -55.70 -64.71
N GLN A 214 -8.47 -55.88 -64.15
CA GLN A 214 -7.48 -56.80 -64.69
C GLN A 214 -8.00 -58.26 -64.68
N GLU A 215 -8.59 -58.71 -63.57
CA GLU A 215 -9.22 -60.03 -63.47
C GLU A 215 -10.37 -60.19 -64.48
N ALA A 216 -11.18 -59.16 -64.69
CA ALA A 216 -12.26 -59.19 -65.69
C ALA A 216 -11.71 -59.27 -67.13
N ILE A 217 -10.62 -58.55 -67.44
CA ILE A 217 -9.92 -58.64 -68.73
C ILE A 217 -9.36 -60.05 -68.92
N ASP A 218 -8.67 -60.59 -67.92
CA ASP A 218 -8.09 -61.93 -67.98
C ASP A 218 -9.17 -63.00 -68.16
N GLN A 219 -10.29 -62.91 -67.43
CA GLN A 219 -11.45 -63.79 -67.63
C GLN A 219 -12.06 -63.65 -69.03
N HIS A 220 -12.12 -62.43 -69.57
CA HIS A 220 -12.63 -62.20 -70.92
C HIS A 220 -11.70 -62.80 -71.98
N VAL A 221 -10.38 -62.69 -71.80
CA VAL A 221 -9.38 -63.31 -72.67
C VAL A 221 -9.46 -64.83 -72.61
N VAL A 222 -9.60 -65.42 -71.41
CA VAL A 222 -9.77 -66.87 -71.24
C VAL A 222 -11.04 -67.34 -71.95
N LYS A 223 -12.19 -66.68 -71.73
CA LYS A 223 -13.45 -67.02 -72.42
C LYS A 223 -13.37 -66.82 -73.93
N ALA A 224 -12.70 -65.77 -74.41
CA ALA A 224 -12.49 -65.54 -75.83
C ALA A 224 -11.63 -66.64 -76.46
N ASN A 225 -10.54 -67.05 -75.80
CA ASN A 225 -9.70 -68.14 -76.25
C ASN A 225 -10.43 -69.48 -76.25
N GLU A 226 -11.26 -69.73 -75.25
CA GLU A 226 -12.08 -70.95 -75.18
C GLU A 226 -13.14 -70.98 -76.29
N ASN A 227 -13.77 -69.83 -76.59
CA ASN A 227 -14.67 -69.68 -77.73
C ASN A 227 -13.96 -69.91 -79.08
N ILE A 228 -12.75 -69.35 -79.26
CA ILE A 228 -11.92 -69.59 -80.44
C ILE A 228 -11.61 -71.08 -80.57
N ARG A 229 -11.21 -71.75 -79.47
CA ARG A 229 -10.90 -73.18 -79.47
C ARG A 229 -12.12 -74.03 -79.82
N GLN A 230 -13.30 -73.70 -79.30
CA GLN A 230 -14.56 -74.38 -79.66
C GLN A 230 -14.92 -74.16 -81.14
N LEU A 231 -14.73 -72.95 -81.66
CA LEU A 231 -14.94 -72.65 -83.09
C LEU A 231 -13.96 -73.42 -83.98
N MET A 232 -12.69 -73.53 -83.59
CA MET A 232 -11.71 -74.34 -84.34
C MET A 232 -12.11 -75.81 -84.38
N ILE A 233 -12.58 -76.38 -83.26
CA ILE A 233 -13.08 -77.77 -83.23
C ILE A 233 -14.30 -77.95 -84.12
N LYS A 234 -15.27 -77.02 -84.06
CA LYS A 234 -16.47 -77.07 -84.93
C LYS A 234 -16.10 -76.98 -86.41
N ASN A 235 -15.24 -76.04 -86.78
CA ASN A 235 -14.78 -75.90 -88.16
C ASN A 235 -14.01 -77.13 -88.63
N GLN A 236 -13.16 -77.72 -87.77
CA GLN A 236 -12.45 -78.95 -88.10
C GLN A 236 -13.43 -80.12 -88.36
N GLN A 237 -14.48 -80.24 -87.54
CA GLN A 237 -15.54 -81.24 -87.75
C GLN A 237 -16.35 -80.98 -89.04
N GLU A 238 -16.59 -79.72 -89.40
CA GLU A 238 -17.23 -79.38 -90.68
C GLU A 238 -16.34 -79.69 -91.88
N ILE A 239 -15.04 -79.42 -91.79
CA ILE A 239 -14.06 -79.81 -92.81
C ILE A 239 -14.06 -81.33 -93.00
N GLU A 240 -13.99 -82.11 -91.92
CA GLU A 240 -14.05 -83.58 -92.00
C GLU A 240 -15.35 -84.10 -92.63
N LYS A 241 -16.49 -83.43 -92.37
CA LYS A 241 -17.76 -83.76 -93.02
C LYS A 241 -17.72 -83.46 -94.52
N ILE A 242 -17.19 -82.31 -94.92
CA ILE A 242 -17.06 -81.92 -96.32
C ILE A 242 -16.11 -82.88 -97.04
N GLU A 243 -14.98 -83.24 -96.43
CA GLU A 243 -14.04 -84.22 -96.97
C GLU A 243 -14.69 -85.58 -97.21
N LYS A 244 -15.51 -86.08 -96.27
CA LYS A 244 -16.29 -87.31 -96.47
C LYS A 244 -17.27 -87.19 -97.65
N VAL A 245 -18.00 -86.07 -97.75
CA VAL A 245 -18.91 -85.83 -98.88
C VAL A 245 -18.16 -85.78 -100.21
N ILE A 246 -16.97 -85.17 -100.25
CA ILE A 246 -16.11 -85.15 -101.45
C ILE A 246 -15.66 -86.57 -101.80
N LEU A 247 -15.30 -87.39 -100.81
CA LEU A 247 -14.89 -88.77 -101.03
C LEU A 247 -16.05 -89.60 -101.63
N ASP A 248 -17.24 -89.51 -101.05
CA ASP A 248 -18.45 -90.20 -101.51
C ASP A 248 -18.88 -89.74 -102.91
N LYS A 249 -18.76 -88.45 -103.22
CA LYS A 249 -19.02 -87.94 -104.57
C LYS A 249 -17.98 -88.42 -105.58
N ASN A 250 -16.72 -88.53 -105.19
CA ASN A 250 -15.67 -89.07 -106.05
C ASN A 250 -15.84 -90.56 -106.35
N THR A 251 -16.31 -91.36 -105.39
CA THR A 251 -16.65 -92.78 -105.65
C THR A 251 -17.79 -92.91 -106.64
N ILE A 252 -18.85 -92.11 -106.48
CA ILE A 252 -19.98 -92.06 -107.43
C ILE A 252 -19.52 -91.63 -108.83
N ILE A 253 -18.66 -90.61 -108.93
CA ILE A 253 -18.09 -90.17 -110.22
C ILE A 253 -17.28 -91.28 -110.88
N ASN A 254 -16.49 -92.03 -110.10
CA ASN A 254 -15.71 -93.14 -110.64
C ASN A 254 -16.56 -94.32 -111.08
N GLU A 255 -17.67 -94.60 -110.38
CA GLU A 255 -18.66 -95.60 -110.80
C GLU A 255 -19.37 -95.19 -112.09
N LEU A 256 -19.84 -93.94 -112.18
CA LEU A 256 -20.46 -93.39 -113.39
C LEU A 256 -19.49 -93.43 -114.58
N LYS A 257 -18.21 -93.10 -114.38
CA LYS A 257 -17.18 -93.21 -115.43
C LYS A 257 -17.02 -94.66 -115.94
N LYS A 258 -17.06 -95.65 -115.05
CA LYS A 258 -17.03 -97.07 -115.46
C LYS A 258 -18.27 -97.45 -116.28
N GLU A 259 -19.44 -96.96 -115.89
CA GLU A 259 -20.69 -97.21 -116.59
C GLU A 259 -20.69 -96.60 -118.00
N VAL A 260 -20.19 -95.37 -118.15
CA VAL A 260 -20.04 -94.70 -119.46
C VAL A 260 -19.12 -95.49 -120.40
N VAL A 261 -17.96 -95.92 -119.93
CA VAL A 261 -17.02 -96.74 -120.73
C VAL A 261 -17.66 -98.07 -121.16
N ARG A 262 -18.51 -98.66 -120.31
CA ARG A 262 -19.26 -99.88 -120.65
C ARG A 262 -20.30 -99.61 -121.75
N VAL A 263 -21.03 -98.50 -121.68
CA VAL A 263 -22.01 -98.12 -122.71
C VAL A 263 -21.34 -97.83 -124.04
N GLU A 264 -20.21 -97.11 -124.05
CA GLU A 264 -19.45 -96.82 -125.29
C GLU A 264 -18.90 -98.08 -125.97
N THR A 265 -18.43 -99.06 -125.19
CA THR A 265 -17.95 -100.34 -125.73
C THR A 265 -19.07 -101.21 -126.29
N VAL A 266 -20.28 -101.15 -125.73
CA VAL A 266 -21.47 -101.81 -126.32
C VAL A 266 -21.91 -101.09 -127.60
N ASN A 267 -21.96 -99.76 -127.58
CA ASN A 267 -22.43 -98.97 -128.72
C ASN A 267 -21.48 -99.08 -129.92
N SER A 268 -20.16 -99.12 -129.69
CA SER A 268 -19.17 -99.36 -130.76
C SER A 268 -19.26 -100.77 -131.37
N LYS A 269 -19.53 -101.81 -130.56
CA LYS A 269 -19.79 -103.18 -131.06
C LYS A 269 -21.06 -103.25 -131.90
N LEU A 270 -22.12 -102.58 -131.46
CA LEU A 270 -23.40 -102.52 -132.18
C LEU A 270 -23.27 -101.79 -133.51
N LYS A 271 -22.54 -100.65 -133.55
CA LYS A 271 -22.22 -99.93 -134.79
C LYS A 271 -21.44 -100.79 -135.79
N LYS A 272 -20.47 -101.59 -135.34
CA LYS A 272 -19.71 -102.49 -136.23
C LYS A 272 -20.59 -103.60 -136.82
N SER A 273 -21.43 -104.25 -136.01
CA SER A 273 -22.31 -105.32 -136.49
C SER A 273 -23.39 -104.80 -137.47
N LEU A 274 -23.92 -103.59 -137.25
CA LEU A 274 -24.86 -102.94 -138.18
C LEU A 274 -24.23 -102.62 -139.54
N LEU A 275 -22.96 -102.20 -139.54
CA LEU A 275 -22.19 -101.94 -140.76
C LEU A 275 -21.89 -103.23 -141.55
N GLU A 276 -21.55 -104.31 -140.86
CA GLU A 276 -21.34 -105.64 -141.46
C GLU A 276 -22.62 -106.19 -142.09
N ILE A 277 -23.75 -106.12 -141.38
CA ILE A 277 -25.06 -106.53 -141.92
C ILE A 277 -25.44 -105.71 -143.16
N ARG A 278 -25.20 -104.39 -143.16
CA ARG A 278 -25.48 -103.53 -144.33
C ARG A 278 -24.64 -103.93 -145.55
N GLN A 279 -23.38 -104.31 -145.36
CA GLN A 279 -22.52 -104.78 -146.44
C GLN A 279 -22.95 -106.14 -146.99
N GLU A 280 -23.39 -107.07 -146.14
CA GLU A 280 -23.91 -108.38 -146.56
C GLU A 280 -25.22 -108.27 -147.33
N PHE A 281 -26.15 -107.40 -146.90
CA PHE A 281 -27.39 -107.16 -147.63
C PHE A 281 -27.13 -106.53 -149.01
N GLN A 282 -26.17 -105.61 -149.12
CA GLN A 282 -25.80 -105.03 -150.40
C GLN A 282 -25.16 -106.06 -151.36
N THR A 283 -24.26 -106.92 -150.86
CA THR A 283 -23.67 -108.01 -151.67
C THR A 283 -24.67 -109.11 -152.04
N PHE A 284 -25.74 -109.29 -151.27
CA PHE A 284 -26.83 -110.21 -151.61
C PHE A 284 -27.73 -109.65 -152.73
N ILE A 285 -28.08 -108.36 -152.65
CA ILE A 285 -28.92 -107.69 -153.64
C ILE A 285 -28.24 -107.65 -155.01
N ASP A 286 -26.94 -107.35 -155.07
CA ASP A 286 -26.17 -107.27 -156.33
C ASP A 286 -26.05 -108.63 -157.06
N ARG A 287 -26.35 -109.77 -156.41
CA ARG A 287 -26.31 -111.11 -157.02
C ARG A 287 -27.63 -111.55 -157.67
N MET A 288 -28.74 -110.83 -157.45
CA MET A 288 -30.07 -111.22 -157.94
C MET A 288 -30.39 -110.54 -159.28
N LYS A 289 -30.38 -111.30 -160.38
CA LYS A 289 -30.60 -110.87 -161.78
C LYS A 289 -32.00 -110.31 -162.13
N PHE A 290 -32.83 -109.92 -161.15
CA PHE A 290 -34.21 -109.47 -161.35
C PHE A 290 -34.49 -108.05 -160.83
N PHE A 291 -33.47 -107.31 -160.38
CA PHE A 291 -33.63 -105.94 -159.89
C PHE A 291 -32.67 -104.98 -160.60
N ASP A 292 -33.22 -103.90 -161.14
CA ASP A 292 -32.47 -102.74 -161.64
C ASP A 292 -32.07 -101.81 -160.47
N ASP A 293 -31.01 -101.04 -160.71
CA ASP A 293 -30.23 -100.27 -159.74
C ASP A 293 -31.07 -99.33 -158.85
N GLY A 294 -30.82 -99.34 -157.53
CA GLY A 294 -31.32 -98.32 -156.61
C GLY A 294 -32.54 -98.65 -155.72
N GLN A 295 -32.97 -99.91 -155.60
CA GLN A 295 -34.08 -100.29 -154.69
C GLN A 295 -33.66 -100.77 -153.29
N SER A 296 -32.39 -100.64 -152.89
CA SER A 296 -31.92 -101.08 -151.56
C SER A 296 -32.21 -100.10 -150.42
N ASP A 297 -32.57 -98.84 -150.71
CA ASP A 297 -32.79 -97.79 -149.69
C ASP A 297 -34.16 -97.87 -148.96
N TYR A 298 -35.02 -98.85 -149.27
CA TYR A 298 -36.34 -99.02 -148.61
C TYR A 298 -36.39 -100.14 -147.56
N LEU A 299 -35.36 -100.97 -147.43
CA LEU A 299 -35.37 -102.17 -146.57
C LEU A 299 -34.61 -102.02 -145.25
N LEU A 300 -34.02 -100.86 -144.95
CA LEU A 300 -33.27 -100.63 -143.73
C LEU A 300 -33.75 -99.35 -142.99
N PRO A 301 -34.00 -99.40 -141.67
CA PRO A 301 -34.44 -98.24 -140.89
C PRO A 301 -33.44 -97.07 -140.94
N SER A 302 -33.95 -95.85 -141.14
CA SER A 302 -33.18 -94.61 -141.04
C SER A 302 -32.76 -94.35 -139.59
N LEU A 303 -31.47 -94.54 -139.30
CA LEU A 303 -30.85 -94.16 -138.04
C LEU A 303 -30.34 -92.72 -138.14
N TYR A 304 -31.12 -91.73 -137.71
CA TYR A 304 -30.56 -90.44 -137.34
C TYR A 304 -30.28 -90.41 -135.84
N LEU A 305 -28.98 -90.46 -135.57
CA LEU A 305 -28.26 -90.49 -134.30
C LEU A 305 -27.77 -89.07 -133.95
N ASP A 306 -28.67 -88.10 -133.75
CA ASP A 306 -28.27 -86.68 -133.54
C ASP A 306 -28.83 -86.01 -132.26
N GLU A 307 -29.14 -86.76 -131.20
CA GLU A 307 -29.50 -86.16 -129.90
C GLU A 307 -28.67 -86.73 -128.74
N PHE A 308 -27.34 -86.52 -128.73
CA PHE A 308 -26.51 -86.78 -127.53
C PHE A 308 -25.29 -85.84 -127.41
N GLU A 309 -25.47 -84.53 -127.58
CA GLU A 309 -24.49 -83.52 -127.12
C GLU A 309 -25.18 -82.39 -126.33
N SER A 310 -25.41 -82.64 -125.03
CA SER A 310 -25.19 -81.72 -123.89
C SER A 310 -25.48 -82.42 -122.57
#